data_AF-A0A4P9ZFP9-F1
#
_entry.id   AF-A0A4P9ZFP9-F1
#
_cell.length_a   1.000
_cell.length_b   1.000
_cell.length_c   1.000
_cell.angle_alpha   90.00
_cell.angle_beta   90.00
_cell.angle_gamma   90.00
#
_symmetry.space_group_name_H-M   'P 1'
#
loop_
_entity.id
_entity.type
_entity.pdbx_description
1 polymer ?
#
loop_
_entity_poly.entity_id
_entity_poly.type
_entity_poly.pdbx_seq_one_letter_code
_entity_poly.pdbx_strand_id
1 'polypeptide(L)'
;MEETINVFAVAKPLADVYLIDVNDNLLSIYGLDEIVQSLARVKNDGTKGVKLRKSYKNHILDLPGKHQVPPAKPISEHILNPEYAKTPDVINAITMDVLAAALSFEKTPINGIPGFDTADLAISDQNSFMRTEDMSGDDERRKRKKKQQQQGGVLKRPHV
;
A
#
# COMPACT_ATOMS: atom_id res chain seq x y z
N MET A 1 44.69 -20.28 -70.39
CA MET A 1 44.12 -20.89 -69.17
C MET A 1 44.69 -20.11 -68.01
N GLU A 2 43.98 -19.10 -67.55
CA GLU A 2 44.32 -18.39 -66.30
C GLU A 2 43.01 -18.18 -65.55
N GLU A 3 42.89 -18.89 -64.43
CA GLU A 3 41.76 -18.84 -63.51
C GLU A 3 41.87 -17.60 -62.65
N THR A 4 40.91 -16.69 -62.76
CA THR A 4 40.74 -15.59 -61.82
C THR A 4 39.82 -16.06 -60.70
N ILE A 5 40.43 -16.43 -59.57
CA ILE A 5 39.73 -16.76 -58.33
C ILE A 5 39.11 -15.46 -57.78
N ASN A 6 37.79 -15.45 -57.68
CA ASN A 6 37.00 -14.31 -57.24
C ASN A 6 37.01 -14.24 -55.69
N VAL A 7 37.99 -13.53 -55.13
CA VAL A 7 38.19 -13.43 -53.67
C VAL A 7 37.37 -12.28 -53.07
N PHE A 8 36.04 -12.31 -53.19
CA PHE A 8 35.17 -11.39 -52.43
C PHE A 8 33.78 -12.00 -52.13
N ALA A 9 33.76 -13.23 -51.63
CA ALA A 9 32.65 -13.69 -50.81
C ALA A 9 33.04 -13.45 -49.35
N VAL A 10 32.95 -12.18 -48.89
CA VAL A 10 32.90 -11.91 -47.45
C VAL A 10 31.57 -12.47 -46.98
N ALA A 11 31.61 -13.72 -46.52
CA ALA A 11 30.52 -14.32 -45.77
C ALA A 11 30.24 -13.37 -44.60
N LYS A 12 29.16 -12.58 -44.71
CA LYS A 12 28.56 -11.95 -43.55
C LYS A 12 28.30 -13.09 -42.57
N PRO A 13 28.97 -13.15 -41.42
CA PRO A 13 28.62 -14.16 -40.44
C PRO A 13 27.13 -13.99 -40.14
N LEU A 14 26.41 -15.10 -40.02
CA LEU A 14 25.08 -15.10 -39.42
C LEU A 14 25.25 -14.51 -38.02
N ALA A 15 25.18 -13.20 -37.91
CA ALA A 15 25.04 -12.53 -36.65
C ALA A 15 23.72 -13.04 -36.11
N ASP A 16 23.82 -13.71 -34.98
CA ASP A 16 22.72 -14.23 -34.20
C ASP A 16 21.55 -13.25 -34.25
N VAL A 17 20.35 -13.78 -34.47
CA VAL A 17 19.10 -13.05 -34.47
C VAL A 17 18.91 -12.44 -33.08
N TYR A 18 19.49 -11.28 -32.84
CA TYR A 18 19.14 -10.47 -31.70
C TYR A 18 17.76 -9.91 -32.01
N LEU A 19 16.75 -10.55 -31.41
CA LEU A 19 15.34 -10.18 -31.55
C LEU A 19 15.05 -8.74 -31.06
N ILE A 20 16.02 -8.12 -30.36
CA ILE A 20 15.95 -6.83 -29.69
C ILE A 20 17.35 -6.20 -29.73
N ASP A 21 17.47 -4.97 -30.23
CA ASP A 21 18.70 -4.17 -30.16
C ASP A 21 18.71 -3.28 -28.90
N VAL A 22 19.90 -2.93 -28.41
CA VAL A 22 20.08 -2.00 -27.28
C VAL A 22 19.61 -0.59 -27.64
N ASN A 23 19.64 -0.24 -28.92
CA ASN A 23 19.17 1.06 -29.41
C ASN A 23 17.63 1.15 -29.53
N ASP A 24 16.94 0.01 -29.41
CA ASP A 24 15.50 -0.02 -29.52
C ASP A 24 14.81 0.55 -28.27
N ASN A 25 13.71 1.27 -28.48
CA ASN A 25 12.87 1.70 -27.37
C ASN A 25 12.06 0.51 -26.83
N LEU A 26 12.63 -0.15 -25.83
CA LEU A 26 12.02 -1.31 -25.17
C LEU A 26 10.67 -0.97 -24.53
N LEU A 27 10.47 0.25 -24.05
CA LEU A 27 9.19 0.65 -23.44
C LEU A 27 8.05 0.54 -24.45
N SER A 28 8.29 0.98 -25.68
CA SER A 28 7.30 0.92 -26.75
C SER A 28 7.16 -0.49 -27.34
N ILE A 29 8.24 -1.25 -27.47
CA ILE A 29 8.18 -2.65 -27.94
C ILE A 29 7.33 -3.52 -27.01
N TYR A 30 7.47 -3.34 -25.69
CA TYR A 30 6.70 -4.09 -24.70
C TYR A 30 5.37 -3.42 -24.30
N GLY A 31 4.99 -2.30 -24.93
CA GLY A 31 3.74 -1.60 -24.64
C GLY A 31 3.64 -1.05 -23.20
N LEU A 32 4.76 -0.71 -22.58
CA LEU A 32 4.84 -0.22 -21.20
C LEU A 32 4.62 1.30 -21.09
N ASP A 33 4.43 2.00 -22.21
CA ASP A 33 4.31 3.45 -22.26
C ASP A 33 3.15 3.98 -21.39
N GLU A 34 2.03 3.28 -21.32
CA GLU A 34 0.89 3.66 -20.48
C GLU A 34 1.22 3.59 -18.97
N ILE A 35 1.94 2.53 -18.57
CA ILE A 35 2.38 2.33 -17.17
C ILE A 35 3.39 3.42 -16.81
N VAL A 36 4.31 3.71 -17.71
CA VAL A 36 5.31 4.77 -17.54
C VAL A 36 4.62 6.11 -17.36
N GLN A 37 3.65 6.45 -18.22
CA GLN A 37 2.90 7.70 -18.09
C GLN A 37 2.12 7.81 -16.77
N SER A 38 1.57 6.69 -16.28
CA SER A 38 0.81 6.65 -15.02
C SER A 38 1.70 6.82 -13.77
N LEU A 39 2.91 6.23 -13.79
CA LEU A 39 3.81 6.17 -12.62
C LEU A 39 5.02 7.11 -12.70
N ALA A 40 5.21 7.83 -13.80
CA ALA A 40 6.32 8.74 -13.98
C ALA A 40 6.36 9.82 -12.88
N ARG A 41 7.58 10.14 -12.41
CA ARG A 41 7.80 11.20 -11.41
C ARG A 41 7.46 12.59 -11.93
N VAL A 42 7.56 12.77 -13.24
CA VAL A 42 7.33 14.02 -13.95
C VAL A 42 6.44 13.68 -15.13
N LYS A 43 5.37 14.44 -15.31
CA LYS A 43 4.48 14.30 -16.47
C LYS A 43 5.17 14.87 -17.72
N ASN A 44 4.66 14.54 -18.90
CA ASN A 44 5.18 15.09 -20.16
C ASN A 44 5.15 16.63 -20.20
N ASP A 45 4.22 17.25 -19.46
CA ASP A 45 4.10 18.72 -19.30
C ASP A 45 5.16 19.34 -18.36
N GLY A 46 6.07 18.54 -17.80
CA GLY A 46 7.08 18.98 -16.83
C GLY A 46 6.58 19.16 -15.39
N THR A 47 5.28 19.00 -15.15
CA THR A 47 4.70 19.05 -13.80
C THR A 47 4.97 17.77 -13.01
N LYS A 48 4.86 17.84 -11.68
CA LYS A 48 5.06 16.65 -10.82
C LYS A 48 3.99 15.59 -11.12
N GLY A 49 4.44 14.34 -11.19
CA GLY A 49 3.60 13.16 -11.35
C GLY A 49 2.72 12.87 -10.13
N VAL A 50 1.99 11.77 -10.18
CA VAL A 50 1.05 11.37 -9.12
C VAL A 50 1.79 11.22 -7.78
N LYS A 51 1.24 11.86 -6.74
CA LYS A 51 1.80 11.75 -5.38
C LYS A 51 1.46 10.40 -4.77
N LEU A 52 2.40 9.47 -4.85
CA LEU A 52 2.28 8.14 -4.26
C LEU A 52 2.68 8.15 -2.78
N ARG A 53 1.94 7.39 -1.96
CA ARG A 53 2.35 7.09 -0.59
C ARG A 53 3.27 5.87 -0.60
N LYS A 54 4.23 5.82 0.33
CA LYS A 54 5.11 4.66 0.51
C LYS A 54 4.34 3.41 0.96
N SER A 55 3.24 3.60 1.68
CA SER A 55 2.35 2.53 2.12
C SER A 55 1.12 2.43 1.23
N TYR A 56 0.47 1.26 1.25
CA TYR A 56 -0.80 1.00 0.58
C TYR A 56 -2.00 1.73 1.22
N LYS A 57 -1.77 2.77 2.05
CA LYS A 57 -2.82 3.50 2.76
C LYS A 57 -3.89 4.09 1.81
N ASN A 58 -3.54 4.39 0.57
CA ASN A 58 -4.50 4.88 -0.42
C ASN A 58 -5.56 3.81 -0.78
N HIS A 59 -5.26 2.52 -0.66
CA HIS A 59 -6.17 1.40 -0.96
C HIS A 59 -7.08 0.99 0.20
N ILE A 60 -6.85 1.53 1.39
CA ILE A 60 -7.65 1.23 2.60
C ILE A 60 -8.32 2.49 3.14
N LEU A 61 -8.28 3.58 2.37
CA LEU A 61 -8.83 4.88 2.77
C LEU A 61 -10.33 4.96 2.51
N ASP A 62 -10.79 4.23 1.51
CA ASP A 62 -12.19 4.05 1.14
C ASP A 62 -12.95 3.10 2.09
N LEU A 63 -12.23 2.21 2.79
CA LEU A 63 -12.80 1.35 3.81
C LEU A 63 -13.30 2.17 5.01
N PRO A 64 -14.45 1.79 5.62
CA PRO A 64 -15.00 2.50 6.76
C PRO A 64 -14.11 2.35 7.99
N GLY A 65 -13.84 3.49 8.63
CA GLY A 65 -13.10 3.56 9.89
C GLY A 65 -11.59 3.78 9.76
N LYS A 66 -10.88 3.62 10.87
CA LYS A 66 -9.44 3.93 10.96
C LYS A 66 -8.62 2.65 10.92
N HIS A 67 -8.05 2.35 9.77
CA HIS A 67 -7.15 1.21 9.61
C HIS A 67 -5.68 1.61 9.83
N GLN A 68 -5.00 0.90 10.73
CA GLN A 68 -3.55 0.99 10.91
C GLN A 68 -2.86 0.05 9.91
N VAL A 69 -1.78 0.51 9.26
CA VAL A 69 -0.99 -0.33 8.35
C VAL A 69 -0.03 -1.16 9.20
N PRO A 70 -0.18 -2.50 9.27
CA PRO A 70 0.75 -3.36 10.00
C PRO A 70 2.18 -3.25 9.45
N PRO A 71 3.19 -3.50 10.29
CA PRO A 71 4.58 -3.61 9.84
C PRO A 71 4.75 -4.79 8.88
N ALA A 72 5.86 -4.80 8.14
CA ALA A 72 6.16 -5.86 7.18
C ALA A 72 6.08 -7.24 7.84
N LYS A 73 5.12 -8.05 7.40
CA LYS A 73 5.01 -9.45 7.83
C LYS A 73 6.02 -10.30 7.06
N PRO A 74 6.59 -11.36 7.69
CA PRO A 74 7.38 -12.33 6.96
C PRO A 74 6.53 -12.98 5.87
N ILE A 75 7.18 -13.39 4.77
CA ILE A 75 6.52 -14.14 3.70
C ILE A 75 5.98 -15.43 4.32
N SER A 76 4.71 -15.75 4.04
CA SER A 76 4.08 -16.95 4.57
C SER A 76 4.84 -18.20 4.18
N GLU A 77 5.12 -19.09 5.14
CA GLU A 77 5.83 -20.35 4.91
C GLU A 77 5.13 -21.25 3.87
N HIS A 78 3.81 -21.12 3.73
CA HIS A 78 3.02 -21.78 2.69
C HIS A 78 3.46 -21.46 1.26
N ILE A 79 4.04 -20.28 1.01
CA ILE A 79 4.57 -19.89 -0.30
C ILE A 79 6.00 -20.42 -0.50
N LEU A 80 6.76 -20.51 0.59
CA LEU A 80 8.18 -20.88 0.55
C LEU A 80 8.39 -22.40 0.50
N ASN A 81 7.49 -23.17 1.13
CA ASN A 81 7.65 -24.60 1.29
C ASN A 81 6.75 -25.38 0.32
N PRO A 82 7.31 -26.01 -0.73
CA PRO A 82 6.54 -26.75 -1.74
C PRO A 82 5.87 -28.02 -1.17
N GLU A 83 6.26 -28.46 0.02
CA GLU A 83 5.65 -29.61 0.70
C GLU A 83 4.20 -29.33 1.12
N TYR A 84 3.83 -28.08 1.40
CA TYR A 84 2.43 -27.74 1.73
C TYR A 84 1.49 -27.87 0.53
N ALA A 85 2.00 -27.85 -0.71
CA ALA A 85 1.17 -28.12 -1.89
C ALA A 85 0.75 -29.61 -1.98
N LYS A 86 1.44 -30.51 -1.26
CA LYS A 86 1.13 -31.94 -1.24
C LYS A 86 0.11 -32.32 -0.17
N THR A 87 -0.06 -31.49 0.86
CA THR A 87 -1.08 -31.72 1.89
C THR A 87 -2.43 -31.29 1.33
N PRO A 88 -3.42 -32.20 1.23
CA PRO A 88 -4.75 -31.80 0.82
C PRO A 88 -5.36 -30.89 1.90
N ASP A 89 -5.84 -29.71 1.51
CA ASP A 89 -6.62 -28.80 2.36
C ASP A 89 -7.98 -29.43 2.65
N VAL A 90 -8.02 -30.41 3.54
CA VAL A 90 -9.27 -31.04 3.99
C VAL A 90 -9.86 -30.18 5.09
N ILE A 91 -10.60 -29.15 4.69
CA ILE A 91 -11.46 -28.41 5.61
C ILE A 91 -12.73 -29.26 5.83
N ASN A 92 -12.82 -29.91 6.99
CA ASN A 92 -14.03 -30.61 7.37
C ASN A 92 -15.18 -29.61 7.53
N ALA A 93 -16.38 -29.98 7.07
CA ALA A 93 -17.56 -29.15 7.24
C ALA A 93 -17.85 -28.95 8.74
N ILE A 94 -17.92 -27.69 9.16
CA ILE A 94 -18.24 -27.33 10.54
C ILE A 94 -19.77 -27.40 10.70
N THR A 95 -20.23 -28.15 11.69
CA THR A 95 -21.66 -28.23 12.03
C THR A 95 -22.13 -26.96 12.73
N MET A 96 -23.31 -26.45 12.34
CA MET A 96 -23.88 -25.21 12.91
C MET A 96 -24.07 -25.29 14.43
N ASP A 97 -24.42 -26.46 14.96
CA ASP A 97 -24.69 -26.65 16.40
C ASP A 97 -23.43 -26.43 17.25
N VAL A 98 -22.28 -26.95 16.79
CA VAL A 98 -20.99 -26.75 17.45
C VAL A 98 -20.57 -25.28 17.38
N LEU A 99 -20.82 -24.62 16.26
CA LEU A 99 -20.51 -23.21 16.10
C LEU A 99 -21.38 -22.32 17.01
N ALA A 100 -22.67 -22.62 17.12
CA ALA A 100 -23.60 -21.88 17.97
C ALA A 100 -23.27 -22.05 19.46
N ALA A 101 -22.91 -23.26 19.89
CA ALA A 101 -22.46 -23.52 21.25
C ALA A 101 -21.11 -22.83 21.55
N ALA A 102 -20.21 -22.74 20.58
CA ALA A 102 -18.89 -22.12 20.76
C ALA A 102 -18.94 -20.58 20.74
N LEU A 103 -19.87 -19.98 19.99
CA LEU A 103 -20.01 -18.51 19.84
C LEU A 103 -21.02 -17.88 20.83
N SER A 104 -21.45 -18.60 21.87
CA SER A 104 -22.27 -18.03 22.94
C SER A 104 -21.40 -17.25 23.94
N PHE A 105 -21.38 -15.93 23.82
CA PHE A 105 -20.62 -15.06 24.71
C PHE A 105 -21.49 -14.43 25.79
N GLU A 106 -20.94 -14.27 27.00
CA GLU A 106 -21.54 -13.44 28.04
C GLU A 106 -21.37 -11.96 27.70
N LYS A 107 -22.30 -11.12 28.17
CA LYS A 107 -22.20 -9.67 27.97
C LYS A 107 -20.94 -9.14 28.66
N THR A 108 -20.16 -8.36 27.94
CA THR A 108 -18.94 -7.75 28.48
C THR A 108 -19.27 -6.79 29.61
N PRO A 109 -18.44 -6.71 30.66
CA PRO A 109 -18.62 -5.75 31.76
C PRO A 109 -18.51 -4.30 31.25
N ILE A 110 -18.98 -3.34 32.04
CA ILE A 110 -18.97 -1.90 31.71
C ILE A 110 -17.56 -1.40 31.33
N ASN A 111 -16.50 -1.99 31.90
CA ASN A 111 -15.11 -1.65 31.60
C ASN A 111 -14.56 -2.28 30.31
N GLY A 112 -15.40 -2.97 29.54
CA GLY A 112 -15.02 -3.63 28.30
C GLY A 112 -14.17 -4.89 28.51
N ILE A 113 -13.60 -5.39 27.42
CA ILE A 113 -12.68 -6.53 27.43
C ILE A 113 -11.27 -5.99 27.74
N PRO A 114 -10.56 -6.50 28.76
CA PRO A 114 -9.21 -6.07 29.08
C PRO A 114 -8.27 -6.22 27.87
N GLY A 115 -7.51 -5.18 27.56
CA GLY A 115 -6.55 -5.19 26.45
C GLY A 115 -7.14 -5.00 25.05
N PHE A 116 -8.44 -4.74 24.94
CA PHE A 116 -9.11 -4.47 23.67
C PHE A 116 -9.45 -2.98 23.55
N ASP A 117 -8.96 -2.34 22.49
CA ASP A 117 -9.29 -0.95 22.17
C ASP A 117 -10.46 -0.88 21.18
N THR A 118 -11.51 -0.16 21.56
CA THR A 118 -12.67 0.07 20.69
C THR A 118 -12.34 0.84 19.40
N ALA A 119 -11.22 1.57 19.37
CA ALA A 119 -10.76 2.29 18.19
C ALA A 119 -10.40 1.37 17.02
N ASP A 120 -9.98 0.13 17.32
CA ASP A 120 -9.60 -0.86 16.31
C ASP A 120 -10.80 -1.51 15.61
N LEU A 121 -12.02 -1.36 16.13
CA LEU A 121 -13.22 -1.86 15.44
C LEU A 121 -13.47 -1.11 14.13
N ALA A 122 -12.87 0.06 13.93
CA ALA A 122 -13.08 0.87 12.74
C ALA A 122 -14.58 1.16 12.47
N ILE A 123 -15.42 1.09 13.50
CA ILE A 123 -16.81 1.52 13.41
C ILE A 123 -16.74 3.04 13.47
N SER A 124 -16.94 3.68 12.31
CA SER A 124 -17.00 5.13 12.20
C SER A 124 -17.91 5.69 13.30
N ASP A 125 -17.44 6.72 14.01
CA ASP A 125 -18.27 7.55 14.89
C ASP A 125 -19.41 8.16 14.06
N GLN A 126 -20.49 7.40 13.82
CA GLN A 126 -21.72 7.91 13.18
C GLN A 126 -22.33 9.05 14.02
N ASN A 127 -21.87 9.25 15.25
CA ASN A 127 -22.22 10.38 16.11
C ASN A 127 -21.56 11.71 15.70
N SER A 128 -20.57 11.72 14.81
CA SER A 128 -19.92 12.96 14.36
C SER A 128 -20.63 13.63 13.17
N PHE A 129 -21.53 12.94 12.47
CA PHE A 129 -22.33 13.51 11.37
C PHE A 129 -23.55 14.31 11.83
N MET A 130 -23.95 14.25 13.11
CA MET A 130 -25.14 14.93 13.66
C MET A 130 -24.82 16.15 14.54
N ARG A 131 -23.57 16.65 14.56
CA ARG A 131 -23.12 17.69 15.53
C ARG A 131 -22.39 18.90 14.96
N THR A 132 -22.55 19.21 13.67
CA THR A 132 -21.83 20.33 13.04
C THR A 132 -22.70 21.22 12.14
N GLU A 133 -23.89 21.58 12.61
CA GLU A 133 -24.64 22.72 12.01
C GLU A 133 -24.49 24.04 12.79
N ASP A 134 -23.76 24.09 13.91
CA ASP A 134 -23.85 25.27 14.80
C ASP A 134 -22.52 25.73 15.46
N MET A 135 -21.45 25.92 14.68
CA MET A 135 -20.19 26.52 15.17
C MET A 135 -19.60 27.55 14.20
N SER A 136 -20.30 28.66 13.98
CA SER A 136 -19.81 29.82 13.22
C SER A 136 -18.92 30.79 14.04
N GLY A 137 -18.05 30.29 14.94
CA GLY A 137 -17.39 31.17 15.94
C GLY A 137 -15.92 30.91 16.31
N ASP A 138 -15.20 30.00 15.67
CA ASP A 138 -13.89 29.53 16.18
C ASP A 138 -12.64 30.32 15.69
N ASP A 139 -12.81 31.34 14.84
CA ASP A 139 -11.67 32.13 14.33
C ASP A 139 -11.07 33.11 15.36
N GLU A 140 -11.84 33.56 16.35
CA GLU A 140 -11.37 34.45 17.42
C GLU A 140 -10.49 33.72 18.47
N ARG A 141 -10.77 32.44 18.75
CA ARG A 141 -10.04 31.67 19.76
C ARG A 141 -8.60 31.36 19.37
N ARG A 142 -8.31 31.20 18.08
CA ARG A 142 -6.96 30.86 17.58
C ARG A 142 -5.98 32.01 17.71
N LYS A 143 -6.43 33.27 17.63
CA LYS A 143 -5.57 34.46 17.80
C LYS A 143 -5.12 34.67 19.25
N ARG A 144 -5.96 34.33 20.24
CA ARG A 144 -5.60 34.48 21.67
C ARG A 144 -4.52 33.50 22.12
N LYS A 145 -4.54 32.24 21.64
CA LYS A 145 -3.51 31.24 21.98
C LYS A 145 -2.12 31.57 21.43
N LYS A 146 -2.02 32.24 20.27
CA LYS A 146 -0.73 32.60 19.66
C LYS A 146 -0.01 33.74 20.39
N LYS A 147 -0.76 34.63 21.07
CA LYS A 147 -0.18 35.76 21.82
C LYS A 147 0.35 35.35 23.20
N GLN A 148 -0.23 34.31 23.82
CA GLN A 148 0.18 33.83 25.13
C GLN A 148 1.47 32.98 25.10
N GLN A 149 1.83 32.44 23.92
CA GLN A 149 3.00 31.56 23.77
C GLN A 149 4.33 32.31 23.55
N GLN A 150 4.31 33.64 23.42
CA GLN A 150 5.52 34.47 23.27
C GLN A 150 6.05 35.05 24.60
N GLN A 151 5.33 34.89 25.70
CA GLN A 151 5.77 35.34 27.03
C GLN A 151 5.68 34.18 28.03
N GLY A 152 6.71 33.35 28.08
CA GLY A 152 6.76 32.23 29.02
C GLY A 152 7.79 31.22 28.60
N GLY A 153 9.06 31.56 28.79
CA GLY A 153 10.13 30.58 28.69
C GLY A 153 10.02 29.51 29.79
N VAL A 154 10.87 28.49 29.61
CA VAL A 154 11.45 27.61 30.65
C VAL A 154 11.01 26.12 30.61
N LEU A 155 12.04 25.32 30.25
CA LEU A 155 12.41 23.93 30.60
C LEU A 155 11.77 22.73 29.88
N LYS A 156 12.58 22.18 28.97
CA LYS A 156 12.52 20.79 28.49
C LYS A 156 12.74 19.83 29.67
N ARG A 157 11.87 18.84 29.84
CA ARG A 157 12.09 17.71 30.76
C ARG A 157 12.88 16.61 30.04
N PRO A 158 13.93 16.02 30.64
CA PRO A 158 14.58 14.83 30.11
C PRO A 158 13.72 13.58 30.38
N HIS A 159 13.73 12.65 29.42
CA HIS A 159 13.09 11.34 29.49
C HIS A 159 13.96 10.41 30.35
N VAL A 160 13.34 9.74 31.32
CA VAL A 160 13.83 8.46 31.86
C VAL A 160 13.03 7.39 31.15
#